data_AF-A0A834RGL2-F1
#
_entry.id   AF-A0A834RGL2-F1
#
_cell.length_a   1.000
_cell.length_b   1.000
_cell.length_c   1.000
_cell.angle_alpha   90.00
_cell.angle_beta   90.00
_cell.angle_gamma   90.00
#
_symmetry.space_group_name_H-M   'P 1'
#
loop_
_entity.id
_entity.type
_entity.pdbx_description
1 polymer ?
#
loop_
_entity_poly.entity_id
_entity_poly.type
_entity_poly.pdbx_seq_one_letter_code
_entity_poly.pdbx_strand_id
1 'polypeptide(L)'
;MFSFFFGLLKISRSLNYDIHREIRRNFVRYAKVMPFVRYFGWSFSSKYYRLLIGWFEIILGALLAFCPGRTKQIANLLLICITFGAIYTHYAIEDDFNKMIPAIAFASMLITRLILYALVKRFENERNDDERLRNKNITMKLLSQSIARDQSRILCSRNSARNVRKKSTKQKDGIISSKRFLMRRKPHRNHSHLPHLLHQHHQH
;
A
#
# COMPACT_ATOMS: atom_id res chain seq x y z
N MET A 1 -25.74 3.45 15.46
CA MET A 1 -26.32 3.46 16.81
C MET A 1 -27.82 3.21 16.79
N PHE A 2 -28.53 3.56 15.73
CA PHE A 2 -29.99 3.37 15.60
C PHE A 2 -30.50 1.91 15.63
N SER A 3 -29.65 0.93 15.30
CA SER A 3 -30.05 -0.48 15.21
C SER A 3 -30.39 -1.16 16.54
N PHE A 4 -29.81 -0.68 17.65
CA PHE A 4 -30.09 -1.22 18.98
C PHE A 4 -31.54 -0.92 19.41
N PHE A 5 -32.01 0.31 19.16
CA PHE A 5 -33.37 0.73 19.46
C PHE A 5 -34.42 0.00 18.61
N PHE A 6 -34.10 -0.27 17.34
CA PHE A 6 -34.94 -1.09 16.47
C PHE A 6 -35.01 -2.57 16.90
N GLY A 7 -33.91 -3.14 17.42
CA GLY A 7 -33.91 -4.48 18.03
C GLY A 7 -34.83 -4.58 19.24
N LEU A 8 -34.85 -3.54 20.09
CA LEU A 8 -35.77 -3.42 21.23
C LEU A 8 -37.24 -3.30 20.79
N LEU A 9 -37.52 -2.51 19.74
CA LEU A 9 -38.86 -2.36 19.17
C LEU A 9 -39.41 -3.68 18.60
N LYS A 10 -38.56 -4.54 18.05
CA LYS A 10 -38.93 -5.90 17.58
C LYS A 10 -39.39 -6.81 18.70
N ILE A 11 -38.77 -6.72 19.87
CA ILE A 11 -39.15 -7.49 21.07
C ILE A 11 -40.44 -6.94 21.69
N SER A 12 -40.58 -5.61 21.77
CA SER A 12 -41.77 -4.97 22.35
C SER A 12 -43.04 -5.14 21.50
N ARG A 13 -42.95 -5.27 20.17
CA ARG A 13 -44.13 -5.41 19.28
C ARG A 13 -44.68 -6.84 19.14
N SER A 14 -44.00 -7.86 19.66
CA SER A 14 -44.34 -9.27 19.38
C SER A 14 -45.32 -9.90 20.38
N LEU A 15 -45.84 -9.15 21.35
CA LEU A 15 -46.58 -9.69 22.50
C LEU A 15 -48.08 -9.38 22.38
N ASN A 16 -48.78 -10.03 21.45
CA ASN A 16 -50.23 -10.16 21.51
C ASN A 16 -50.61 -11.65 21.41
N TYR A 17 -51.58 -12.06 22.24
CA TYR A 17 -51.99 -13.43 22.51
C TYR A 17 -52.46 -14.19 21.26
N ASP A 18 -53.08 -13.51 20.29
CA ASP A 18 -53.57 -14.11 19.04
C ASP A 18 -52.46 -14.71 18.14
N ILE A 19 -51.25 -14.14 18.21
CA ILE A 19 -50.12 -14.56 17.38
C ILE A 19 -49.55 -15.92 17.84
N HIS A 20 -49.77 -16.32 19.11
CA HIS A 20 -49.32 -17.63 19.61
C HIS A 20 -49.97 -18.83 18.90
N ARG A 21 -51.19 -18.66 18.37
CA ARG A 21 -51.91 -19.71 17.65
C ARG A 21 -51.46 -19.81 16.19
N GLU A 22 -51.19 -18.68 15.56
CA GLU A 22 -50.73 -18.56 14.17
C GLU A 22 -49.28 -19.01 14.01
N ILE A 23 -48.43 -18.68 14.98
CA ILE A 23 -47.04 -19.13 15.09
C ILE A 23 -46.92 -20.66 15.03
N ARG A 24 -47.77 -21.41 15.74
CA ARG A 24 -47.72 -22.89 15.76
C ARG A 24 -47.95 -23.49 14.37
N ARG A 25 -48.84 -22.87 13.57
CA ARG A 25 -49.24 -23.34 12.24
C ARG A 25 -48.20 -22.98 11.17
N ASN A 26 -47.65 -21.78 11.27
CA ASN A 26 -46.56 -21.30 10.43
C ASN A 26 -45.23 -22.03 10.71
N PHE A 27 -45.05 -22.58 11.92
CA PHE A 27 -43.83 -23.32 12.26
C PHE A 27 -43.68 -24.69 11.62
N VAL A 28 -44.79 -25.40 11.41
CA VAL A 28 -44.78 -26.67 10.66
C VAL A 28 -44.35 -26.43 9.21
N ARG A 29 -44.61 -25.21 8.67
CA ARG A 29 -44.13 -24.77 7.35
C ARG A 29 -42.68 -24.30 7.39
N TYR A 30 -42.25 -23.53 8.41
CA TYR A 30 -40.86 -23.10 8.58
C TYR A 30 -39.87 -24.26 8.71
N ALA A 31 -40.25 -25.32 9.43
CA ALA A 31 -39.42 -26.52 9.59
C ALA A 31 -39.17 -27.27 8.27
N LYS A 32 -40.01 -27.09 7.25
CA LYS A 32 -39.83 -27.71 5.93
C LYS A 32 -38.86 -26.95 5.01
N VAL A 33 -38.76 -25.62 5.15
CA VAL A 33 -37.96 -24.76 4.24
C VAL A 33 -36.56 -24.43 4.77
N MET A 34 -36.27 -24.75 6.03
CA MET A 34 -34.96 -24.52 6.64
C MET A 34 -34.03 -25.74 6.49
N PRO A 35 -32.97 -25.70 5.65
CA PRO A 35 -32.03 -26.81 5.53
C PRO A 35 -31.25 -27.07 6.82
N PHE A 36 -31.20 -26.09 7.75
CA PHE A 36 -30.45 -26.18 9.00
C PHE A 36 -31.06 -27.12 10.04
N VAL A 37 -32.39 -27.28 10.07
CA VAL A 37 -33.09 -28.19 10.99
C VAL A 37 -32.75 -29.65 10.68
N ARG A 38 -32.51 -29.97 9.40
CA ARG A 38 -32.03 -31.29 8.96
C ARG A 38 -30.62 -31.62 9.48
N TYR A 39 -29.75 -30.63 9.62
CA TYR A 39 -28.38 -30.83 10.10
C TYR A 39 -28.29 -30.91 11.63
N PHE A 40 -29.12 -30.14 12.36
CA PHE A 40 -29.06 -30.07 13.82
C PHE A 40 -29.98 -31.06 14.55
N GLY A 41 -30.93 -31.72 13.85
CA GLY A 41 -31.80 -32.78 14.41
C GLY A 41 -32.73 -32.34 15.56
N TRP A 42 -32.66 -31.10 16.00
CA TRP A 42 -33.36 -30.58 17.17
C TRP A 42 -34.65 -29.85 16.75
N SER A 43 -35.80 -30.26 17.33
CA SER A 43 -37.07 -29.53 17.20
C SER A 43 -37.04 -28.25 18.03
N PHE A 44 -36.42 -27.19 17.50
CA PHE A 44 -36.48 -25.86 18.12
C PHE A 44 -37.88 -25.28 17.96
N SER A 45 -38.58 -25.06 19.08
CA SER A 45 -39.89 -24.40 19.07
C SER A 45 -39.79 -22.95 18.57
N SER A 46 -40.81 -22.50 17.84
CA SER A 46 -40.88 -21.17 17.22
C SER A 46 -40.52 -20.00 18.08
N LYS A 47 -40.96 -20.10 19.33
CA LYS A 47 -40.76 -19.09 20.33
C LYS A 47 -39.27 -18.79 20.51
N TYR A 48 -38.43 -19.83 20.47
CA TYR A 48 -37.00 -19.72 20.67
C TYR A 48 -36.28 -19.19 19.44
N TYR A 49 -36.71 -19.53 18.23
CA TYR A 49 -36.02 -19.06 17.01
C TYR A 49 -36.11 -17.54 16.85
N ARG A 50 -37.31 -16.98 17.00
CA ARG A 50 -37.52 -15.52 16.92
C ARG A 50 -36.83 -14.78 18.07
N LEU A 51 -36.85 -15.38 19.25
CA LEU A 51 -36.18 -14.84 20.44
C LEU A 51 -34.65 -14.83 20.24
N LEU A 52 -34.07 -15.94 19.79
CA LEU A 52 -32.63 -16.04 19.49
C LEU A 52 -32.20 -15.02 18.45
N ILE A 53 -32.92 -14.89 17.34
CA ILE A 53 -32.65 -13.88 16.32
C ILE A 53 -32.67 -12.46 16.88
N GLY A 54 -33.67 -12.14 17.70
CA GLY A 54 -33.78 -10.84 18.37
C GLY A 54 -32.61 -10.58 19.34
N TRP A 55 -32.21 -11.58 20.13
CA TRP A 55 -31.05 -11.48 21.02
C TRP A 55 -29.75 -11.30 20.24
N PHE A 56 -29.54 -12.05 19.14
CA PHE A 56 -28.37 -11.87 18.28
C PHE A 56 -28.32 -10.46 17.70
N GLU A 57 -29.45 -9.92 17.23
CA GLU A 57 -29.55 -8.56 16.67
C GLU A 57 -29.19 -7.50 17.73
N ILE A 58 -29.64 -7.68 18.98
CA ILE A 58 -29.29 -6.80 20.10
C ILE A 58 -27.82 -6.91 20.47
N ILE A 59 -27.29 -8.13 20.64
CA ILE A 59 -25.89 -8.36 21.02
C ILE A 59 -24.94 -7.81 19.96
N LEU A 60 -25.19 -8.12 18.68
CA LEU A 60 -24.38 -7.63 17.57
C LEU A 60 -24.55 -6.12 17.35
N GLY A 61 -25.76 -5.58 17.56
CA GLY A 61 -26.04 -4.14 17.51
C GLY A 61 -25.32 -3.37 18.62
N ALA A 62 -25.29 -3.91 19.84
CA ALA A 62 -24.53 -3.38 20.97
C ALA A 62 -23.02 -3.49 20.75
N LEU A 63 -22.54 -4.62 20.22
CA LEU A 63 -21.14 -4.81 19.84
C LEU A 63 -20.72 -3.77 18.78
N LEU A 64 -21.60 -3.46 17.81
CA LEU A 64 -21.37 -2.43 16.80
C LEU A 64 -21.34 -1.00 17.36
N ALA A 65 -21.96 -0.78 18.52
CA ALA A 65 -22.00 0.50 19.22
C ALA A 65 -20.76 0.68 20.12
N PHE A 66 -20.35 -0.37 20.82
CA PHE A 66 -19.23 -0.34 21.77
C PHE A 66 -17.85 -0.58 21.13
N CYS A 67 -17.75 -1.30 20.01
CA CYS A 67 -16.47 -1.63 19.39
C CYS A 67 -16.19 -0.79 18.13
N PRO A 68 -15.23 0.16 18.17
CA PRO A 68 -14.58 0.71 16.99
C PRO A 68 -13.43 -0.23 16.54
N GLY A 69 -13.49 -0.79 15.32
CA GLY A 69 -12.42 -1.64 14.79
C GLY A 69 -12.83 -2.58 13.65
N ARG A 70 -11.95 -3.52 13.29
CA ARG A 70 -12.21 -4.51 12.21
C ARG A 70 -13.31 -5.52 12.54
N THR A 71 -13.51 -5.81 13.83
CA THR A 71 -14.61 -6.67 14.33
C THR A 71 -15.99 -6.10 13.99
N LYS A 72 -16.09 -4.78 13.80
CA LYS A 72 -17.32 -4.10 13.36
C LYS A 72 -17.80 -4.57 11.99
N GLN A 73 -16.89 -4.93 11.08
CA GLN A 73 -17.26 -5.38 9.74
C GLN A 73 -17.96 -6.74 9.79
N ILE A 74 -17.42 -7.67 10.59
CA ILE A 74 -18.00 -9.00 10.79
C ILE A 74 -19.36 -8.87 11.47
N ALA A 75 -19.44 -8.06 12.52
CA ALA A 75 -20.71 -7.82 13.20
C ALA A 75 -21.76 -7.18 12.27
N ASN A 76 -21.35 -6.29 11.36
CA ASN A 76 -22.25 -5.65 10.40
C ASN A 76 -22.72 -6.63 9.31
N LEU A 77 -21.82 -7.51 8.84
CA LEU A 77 -22.16 -8.57 7.88
C LEU A 77 -23.15 -9.56 8.50
N LEU A 78 -22.91 -9.99 9.75
CA LEU A 78 -23.82 -10.85 10.49
C LEU A 78 -25.19 -10.18 10.70
N LEU A 79 -25.24 -8.88 11.01
CA LEU A 79 -26.49 -8.14 11.12
C LEU A 79 -27.31 -8.16 9.81
N ILE A 80 -26.63 -8.02 8.68
CA ILE A 80 -27.25 -8.08 7.35
C ILE A 80 -27.79 -9.49 7.10
N CYS A 81 -27.00 -10.53 7.34
CA CYS A 81 -27.44 -11.92 7.17
C CYS A 81 -28.68 -12.24 8.02
N ILE A 82 -28.71 -11.80 9.28
CA ILE A 82 -29.84 -12.00 10.18
C ILE A 82 -31.09 -11.26 9.67
N THR A 83 -30.94 -10.02 9.21
CA THR A 83 -32.05 -9.23 8.67
C THR A 83 -32.59 -9.80 7.36
N PHE A 84 -31.70 -10.27 6.47
CA PHE A 84 -32.07 -10.91 5.23
C PHE A 84 -32.80 -12.24 5.48
N GLY A 85 -32.32 -13.03 6.45
CA GLY A 85 -32.98 -14.23 6.91
C GLY A 85 -34.38 -13.95 7.47
N ALA A 86 -34.57 -12.85 8.20
CA ALA A 86 -35.88 -12.42 8.68
C ALA A 86 -36.83 -12.05 7.52
N ILE A 87 -36.35 -11.32 6.51
CA ILE A 87 -37.15 -10.99 5.31
C ILE A 87 -37.50 -12.26 4.53
N TYR A 88 -36.57 -13.17 4.32
CA TYR A 88 -36.82 -14.46 3.65
C TYR A 88 -37.87 -15.29 4.37
N THR A 89 -37.80 -15.32 5.70
CA THR A 89 -38.73 -16.02 6.58
C THR A 89 -40.14 -15.40 6.49
N HIS A 90 -40.28 -14.08 6.40
CA HIS A 90 -41.58 -13.45 6.14
C HIS A 90 -42.09 -13.67 4.71
N TYR A 91 -41.19 -13.62 3.72
CA TYR A 91 -41.51 -13.87 2.31
C TYR A 91 -42.05 -15.29 2.09
N ALA A 92 -41.40 -16.30 2.70
CA ALA A 92 -41.81 -17.70 2.60
C ALA A 92 -43.18 -18.02 3.25
N ILE A 93 -43.73 -17.09 4.04
CA ILE A 93 -44.99 -17.27 4.78
C ILE A 93 -46.14 -16.42 4.24
N GLU A 94 -45.88 -15.59 3.21
CA GLU A 94 -46.91 -14.76 2.58
C GLU A 94 -47.65 -13.86 3.60
N ASP A 95 -46.90 -13.38 4.60
CA ASP A 95 -47.42 -12.42 5.59
C ASP A 95 -47.69 -11.06 4.91
N ASP A 96 -48.64 -10.26 5.43
CA ASP A 96 -48.98 -8.96 4.85
C ASP A 96 -47.74 -8.05 4.69
N PHE A 97 -47.55 -7.50 3.49
CA PHE A 97 -46.43 -6.59 3.18
C PHE A 97 -46.30 -5.42 4.17
N ASN A 98 -47.43 -4.94 4.72
CA ASN A 98 -47.48 -3.88 5.73
C ASN A 98 -46.63 -4.19 6.98
N LYS A 99 -46.49 -5.46 7.35
CA LYS A 99 -45.68 -5.92 8.49
C LYS A 99 -44.19 -6.02 8.14
N MET A 100 -43.85 -6.16 6.86
CA MET A 100 -42.48 -6.26 6.34
C MET A 100 -41.82 -4.90 6.06
N ILE A 101 -42.59 -3.83 5.84
CA ILE A 101 -42.09 -2.46 5.60
C ILE A 101 -40.98 -2.05 6.60
N PRO A 102 -41.17 -2.16 7.93
CA PRO A 102 -40.12 -1.77 8.88
C PRO A 102 -38.87 -2.66 8.79
N ALA A 103 -39.00 -3.93 8.41
CA ALA A 103 -37.86 -4.84 8.25
C ALA A 103 -37.04 -4.51 6.99
N ILE A 104 -37.71 -4.14 5.90
CA ILE A 104 -37.06 -3.74 4.64
C ILE A 104 -36.37 -2.39 4.81
N ALA A 105 -37.02 -1.41 5.44
CA ALA A 105 -36.40 -0.12 5.77
C ALA A 105 -35.16 -0.29 6.67
N PHE A 106 -35.19 -1.27 7.56
CA PHE A 106 -34.04 -1.60 8.39
C PHE A 106 -32.90 -2.27 7.59
N ALA A 107 -33.24 -3.20 6.69
CA ALA A 107 -32.27 -3.83 5.80
C ALA A 107 -31.56 -2.80 4.90
N SER A 108 -32.31 -1.86 4.33
CA SER A 108 -31.74 -0.82 3.47
C SER A 108 -30.76 0.07 4.24
N MET A 109 -31.09 0.49 5.46
CA MET A 109 -30.19 1.30 6.30
C MET A 109 -28.86 0.59 6.61
N LEU A 110 -28.90 -0.73 6.87
CA LEU A 110 -27.69 -1.54 7.11
C LEU A 110 -26.85 -1.69 5.84
N ILE A 111 -27.51 -1.87 4.70
CA ILE A 111 -26.87 -1.93 3.38
C ILE A 111 -26.20 -0.59 3.08
N THR A 112 -26.89 0.54 3.26
CA THR A 112 -26.31 1.89 3.07
C THR A 112 -25.07 2.08 3.93
N ARG A 113 -25.10 1.61 5.19
CA ARG A 113 -23.94 1.69 6.08
C ARG A 113 -22.77 0.83 5.59
N LEU A 114 -23.03 -0.36 5.03
CA LEU A 114 -22.01 -1.22 4.43
C LEU A 114 -21.41 -0.55 3.18
N ILE A 115 -22.25 0.02 2.32
CA ILE A 115 -21.82 0.73 1.11
C ILE A 115 -20.97 1.93 1.48
N LEU A 116 -21.39 2.74 2.46
CA LEU A 116 -20.61 3.89 2.93
C LEU A 116 -19.24 3.46 3.46
N TYR A 117 -19.19 2.39 4.24
CA TYR A 117 -17.91 1.85 4.71
C TYR A 117 -17.03 1.38 3.54
N ALA A 118 -17.60 0.67 2.57
CA ALA A 118 -16.87 0.22 1.38
C ALA A 118 -16.35 1.40 0.55
N LEU A 119 -17.15 2.46 0.41
CA LEU A 119 -16.81 3.67 -0.32
C LEU A 119 -15.69 4.45 0.39
N VAL A 120 -15.82 4.69 1.70
CA VAL A 120 -14.77 5.35 2.49
C VAL A 120 -13.47 4.57 2.40
N LYS A 121 -13.54 3.24 2.48
CA LYS A 121 -12.37 2.38 2.34
C LYS A 121 -11.74 2.43 0.94
N ARG A 122 -12.55 2.60 -0.11
CA ARG A 122 -12.06 2.81 -1.48
C ARG A 122 -11.26 4.11 -1.55
N PHE A 123 -11.81 5.21 -1.04
CA PHE A 123 -11.13 6.50 -1.01
C PHE A 123 -9.84 6.48 -0.19
N GLU A 124 -9.83 5.78 0.95
CA GLU A 124 -8.61 5.60 1.74
C GLU A 124 -7.53 4.85 0.95
N ASN A 125 -7.91 3.79 0.23
CA ASN A 125 -6.97 3.03 -0.59
C ASN A 125 -6.43 3.88 -1.75
N GLU A 126 -7.29 4.59 -2.47
CA GLU A 126 -6.91 5.48 -3.57
C GLU A 126 -5.95 6.57 -3.10
N ARG A 127 -6.23 7.21 -1.97
CA ARG A 127 -5.35 8.22 -1.38
C ARG A 127 -3.98 7.65 -0.99
N ASN A 128 -3.94 6.43 -0.46
CA ASN A 128 -2.68 5.75 -0.14
C ASN A 128 -1.87 5.39 -1.39
N ASP A 129 -2.55 5.02 -2.49
CA ASP A 129 -1.93 4.72 -3.77
C ASP A 129 -1.35 5.98 -4.43
N ASP A 130 -2.07 7.09 -4.39
CA ASP A 130 -1.60 8.41 -4.85
C ASP A 130 -0.36 8.86 -4.08
N GLU A 131 -0.36 8.66 -2.76
CA GLU A 131 0.79 8.97 -1.91
C GLU A 131 2.00 8.07 -2.22
N ARG A 132 1.78 6.78 -2.45
CA ARG A 132 2.85 5.86 -2.91
C ARG A 132 3.40 6.27 -4.27
N LEU A 133 2.54 6.68 -5.20
CA LEU A 133 2.97 7.14 -6.53
C LEU A 133 3.78 8.43 -6.44
N ARG A 134 3.32 9.39 -5.62
CA ARG A 134 4.03 10.64 -5.34
C ARG A 134 5.42 10.37 -4.75
N ASN A 135 5.52 9.49 -3.76
CA ASN A 135 6.79 9.14 -3.13
C ASN A 135 7.75 8.47 -4.12
N LYS A 136 7.27 7.51 -4.93
CA LYS A 136 8.07 6.90 -6.00
C LYS A 136 8.58 7.93 -7.00
N ASN A 137 7.73 8.86 -7.42
CA ASN A 137 8.10 9.92 -8.36
C ASN A 137 9.18 10.85 -7.79
N ILE A 138 9.09 11.21 -6.51
CA ILE A 138 10.11 12.02 -5.83
C ILE A 138 11.44 11.26 -5.77
N THR A 139 11.44 9.99 -5.34
CA THR A 139 12.66 9.18 -5.27
C THR A 139 13.33 9.02 -6.64
N MET A 140 12.54 8.78 -7.70
CA MET A 140 13.05 8.68 -9.06
C MET A 140 13.68 9.99 -9.55
N LYS A 141 13.07 11.14 -9.24
CA LYS A 141 13.66 12.46 -9.55
C LYS A 141 14.97 12.70 -8.79
N LEU A 142 15.03 12.32 -7.51
CA LEU A 142 16.25 12.45 -6.72
C LEU A 142 17.38 11.55 -7.25
N LEU A 143 17.04 10.31 -7.63
CA LEU A 143 17.98 9.37 -8.25
C LEU A 143 18.51 9.91 -9.58
N SER A 144 17.64 10.37 -10.48
CA SER A 144 18.08 10.93 -11.77
C SER A 144 18.97 12.16 -11.59
N GLN A 145 18.66 13.02 -10.62
CA GLN A 145 19.48 14.19 -10.28
C GLN A 145 20.82 13.79 -9.66
N SER A 146 20.88 12.72 -8.85
CA SER A 146 22.14 12.19 -8.32
C SER A 146 23.04 11.62 -9.44
N ILE A 147 22.47 10.84 -10.36
CA ILE A 147 23.17 10.25 -11.49
C ILE A 147 23.69 11.34 -12.42
N ALA A 148 22.87 12.36 -12.74
CA ALA A 148 23.31 13.48 -13.57
C ALA A 148 24.46 14.26 -12.92
N ARG A 149 24.41 14.47 -11.60
CA ARG A 149 25.51 15.09 -10.84
C ARG A 149 26.79 14.26 -10.86
N ASP A 150 26.70 12.95 -10.71
CA ASP A 150 27.87 12.06 -10.76
C ASP A 150 28.48 11.99 -12.16
N GLN A 151 27.66 11.88 -13.21
CA GLN A 151 28.13 11.94 -14.60
C GLN A 151 28.92 13.22 -14.88
N SER A 152 28.44 14.37 -14.37
CA SER A 152 29.13 15.65 -14.50
C SER A 152 30.49 15.66 -13.79
N ARG A 153 30.57 15.09 -12.57
CA ARG A 153 31.84 14.97 -11.83
C ARG A 153 32.85 14.10 -12.57
N ILE A 154 32.41 12.95 -13.08
CA ILE A 154 33.27 12.01 -13.81
C ILE A 154 33.82 12.66 -15.09
N LEU A 155 32.99 13.39 -15.83
CA LEU A 155 33.40 14.08 -17.04
C LEU A 155 34.46 15.15 -16.76
N CYS A 156 34.28 15.93 -15.70
CA CYS A 156 35.24 16.96 -15.28
C CYS A 156 36.59 16.33 -14.88
N SER A 157 36.57 15.23 -14.11
CA SER A 157 37.77 14.48 -13.73
C SER A 157 38.51 13.91 -14.95
N ARG A 158 37.77 13.34 -15.92
CA ARG A 158 38.34 12.84 -17.18
C ARG A 158 39.02 13.94 -17.99
N ASN A 159 38.38 15.10 -18.13
CA ASN A 159 38.94 16.22 -18.89
C ASN A 159 40.20 16.79 -18.22
N SER A 160 40.21 16.91 -16.88
CA SER A 160 41.38 17.35 -16.13
C SER A 160 42.58 16.42 -16.34
N ALA A 161 42.39 15.10 -16.21
CA ALA A 161 43.44 14.10 -16.47
C ALA A 161 43.96 14.17 -17.93
N ARG A 162 43.07 14.37 -18.90
CA ARG A 162 43.43 14.51 -20.32
C ARG A 162 44.28 15.77 -20.56
N ASN A 163 44.00 16.87 -19.86
CA ASN A 163 44.75 18.12 -19.97
C ASN A 163 46.16 18.02 -19.36
N VAL A 164 46.28 17.34 -18.21
CA VAL A 164 47.59 17.05 -17.58
C VAL A 164 48.46 16.21 -18.51
N ARG A 165 47.88 15.17 -19.15
CA ARG A 165 48.61 14.32 -20.10
C ARG A 165 49.12 15.10 -21.31
N LYS A 166 48.29 16.00 -21.88
CA LYS A 166 48.70 16.88 -22.99
C LYS A 166 49.83 17.85 -22.61
N LYS A 167 49.85 18.38 -21.39
CA LYS A 167 50.97 19.20 -20.90
C LYS A 167 52.26 18.40 -20.78
N SER A 168 52.18 17.17 -20.25
CA SER A 168 53.36 16.30 -20.10
C SER A 168 53.97 15.90 -21.44
N THR A 169 53.15 15.62 -22.47
CA THR A 169 53.66 15.36 -23.84
C THR A 169 54.31 16.60 -24.45
N LYS A 170 53.67 17.78 -24.36
CA LYS A 170 54.27 19.05 -24.83
C LYS A 170 55.62 19.35 -24.17
N GLN A 171 55.74 19.08 -22.87
CA GLN A 171 56.99 19.25 -22.12
C GLN A 171 58.07 18.29 -22.62
N LYS A 172 57.73 17.01 -22.83
CA LYS A 172 58.67 16.02 -23.38
C LYS A 172 59.12 16.39 -24.79
N ASP A 173 58.22 16.84 -25.65
CA ASP A 173 58.54 17.23 -27.03
C ASP A 173 59.48 18.46 -27.07
N GLY A 174 59.28 19.44 -26.18
CA GLY A 174 60.19 20.58 -26.03
C GLY A 174 61.59 20.19 -25.56
N ILE A 175 61.69 19.24 -24.63
CA ILE A 175 62.97 18.72 -24.13
C ILE A 175 63.70 17.91 -25.22
N ILE A 176 62.98 17.09 -25.99
CA ILE A 176 63.53 16.31 -27.10
C ILE A 176 64.04 17.24 -28.22
N SER A 177 63.30 18.31 -28.54
CA SER A 177 63.73 19.31 -29.53
C SER A 177 65.01 20.04 -29.11
N SER A 178 65.11 20.45 -27.83
CA SER A 178 66.34 21.08 -27.30
C SER A 178 67.56 20.14 -27.32
N LYS A 179 67.38 18.86 -26.97
CA LYS A 179 68.46 17.86 -27.07
C LYS A 179 68.92 17.63 -28.51
N ARG A 180 67.99 17.65 -29.48
CA ARG A 180 68.29 17.50 -30.91
C ARG A 180 69.03 18.72 -31.47
N PHE A 181 68.78 19.92 -30.93
CA PHE A 181 69.50 21.15 -31.28
C PHE A 181 70.93 21.18 -30.71
N LEU A 182 71.12 20.70 -29.48
CA LEU A 182 72.43 20.61 -28.83
C LEU A 182 73.36 19.56 -29.46
N MET A 183 72.84 18.49 -30.04
CA MET A 183 73.65 17.49 -30.77
C MET A 183 74.16 17.98 -32.16
N ARG A 184 73.70 19.13 -32.66
CA ARG A 184 74.14 19.70 -33.95
C ARG A 184 75.33 20.67 -33.83
N ARG A 185 75.82 20.95 -32.62
CA ARG A 185 77.04 21.73 -32.35
C ARG A 185 78.14 20.83 -31.77
N LYS A 186 78.78 20.01 -32.61
CA LYS A 186 80.13 19.52 -32.32
C LYS A 186 81.13 20.45 -33.01
N PRO A 187 82.01 21.15 -32.28
CA PRO A 187 83.06 21.95 -32.88
C PRO A 187 84.17 21.05 -33.42
N HIS A 188 84.60 21.35 -34.64
CA HIS A 188 85.77 20.80 -35.30
C HIS A 188 87.01 21.21 -34.49
N ARG A 189 87.73 20.23 -33.92
CA ARG A 189 88.95 20.46 -33.15
C ARG A 189 90.13 20.54 -34.12
N ASN A 190 90.52 21.75 -34.49
CA ASN A 190 91.77 21.99 -35.23
C ASN A 190 92.95 21.89 -34.27
N HIS A 191 93.87 20.98 -34.57
CA HIS A 191 95.20 20.91 -33.98
C HIS A 191 96.16 21.73 -34.84
N SER A 192 96.73 22.80 -34.28
CA SER A 192 98.00 23.33 -34.75
C SER A 192 98.66 24.27 -33.74
N HIS A 193 99.98 24.08 -33.62
CA HIS A 193 101.03 24.99 -33.18
C HIS A 193 101.40 25.16 -31.68
N LEU A 194 102.51 24.48 -31.36
CA LEU A 194 103.65 24.93 -30.52
C LEU A 194 104.12 26.35 -30.92
N PRO A 195 104.75 27.14 -30.01
CA PRO A 195 106.20 26.97 -29.79
C PRO A 195 106.74 27.25 -28.36
N HIS A 196 107.88 26.59 -28.10
CA HIS A 196 109.09 26.95 -27.32
C HIS A 196 109.13 28.14 -26.34
N LEU A 197 109.65 27.87 -25.12
CA LEU A 197 110.85 28.47 -24.46
C LEU A 197 110.91 27.90 -23.02
N LEU A 198 111.93 27.14 -22.58
CA LEU A 198 113.32 27.48 -22.21
C LEU A 198 113.51 27.51 -20.68
N HIS A 199 114.22 26.51 -20.12
CA HIS A 199 115.24 26.64 -19.07
C HIS A 199 115.89 25.27 -18.77
N GLN A 200 117.19 25.12 -19.05
CA GLN A 200 118.31 25.09 -18.08
C GLN A 200 118.33 23.85 -17.15
N HIS A 201 119.43 23.09 -17.19
CA HIS A 201 120.48 23.01 -16.15
C HIS A 201 121.18 21.63 -16.15
N HIS A 202 122.49 21.65 -16.42
CA HIS A 202 123.58 20.94 -15.70
C HIS A 202 123.79 19.40 -15.70
N GLN A 203 125.05 19.08 -16.03
CA GLN A 203 126.02 18.20 -15.34
C GLN A 203 126.50 16.88 -16.00
N HIS A 204 127.84 16.88 -16.15
CA HIS A 204 128.85 15.82 -16.27
C HIS A 204 129.05 15.07 -17.59
#